data_AF-A0A835HXA8-F1
#
_entry.id   AF-A0A835HXA8-F1
#
_cell.length_a   1.000
_cell.length_b   1.000
_cell.length_c   1.000
_cell.angle_alpha   90.00
_cell.angle_beta   90.00
_cell.angle_gamma   90.00
#
_symmetry.space_group_name_H-M   'P 1'
#
loop_
_entity.id
_entity.type
_entity.pdbx_description
1 polymer ?
#
loop_
_entity_poly.entity_id
_entity_poly.type
_entity_poly.pdbx_seq_one_letter_code
_entity_poly.pdbx_strand_id
1 'polypeptide(L)'
;MLSGSVSQFPHVFGNLRELEQFSAHSNNFLGLLPSSLSFCPTLQVLNLRNNSLTGNISPNFTRIPSITSLIISQDPFLLLYRVVGS
;
A
#
# COMPACT_ATOMS: atom_id res chain seq x y z
N MET A 1 21.56 -21.30 -2.97
CA MET A 1 21.39 -19.85 -2.70
C MET A 1 20.78 -19.25 -3.95
N LEU A 2 19.85 -18.30 -3.83
CA LEU A 2 18.91 -17.75 -4.85
C LEU A 2 17.50 -18.36 -4.83
N SER A 3 16.71 -18.03 -3.81
CA SER A 3 15.24 -17.94 -3.97
C SER A 3 14.70 -16.94 -2.94
N GLY A 4 15.07 -15.67 -3.12
CA GLY A 4 14.34 -14.59 -2.50
C GLY A 4 13.39 -14.06 -3.56
N SER A 5 12.16 -14.58 -3.63
CA SER A 5 11.15 -14.07 -4.55
C SER A 5 10.81 -12.63 -4.16
N VAL A 6 11.49 -11.70 -4.82
CA VAL A 6 11.17 -10.27 -4.83
C VAL A 6 9.75 -10.13 -5.36
N SER A 7 8.80 -9.76 -4.50
CA SER A 7 7.39 -9.65 -4.90
C SER A 7 7.05 -8.19 -5.11
N GLN A 8 6.79 -7.78 -6.34
CA GLN A 8 6.12 -6.51 -6.63
C GLN A 8 4.62 -6.69 -6.46
N PHE A 9 3.96 -5.60 -6.08
CA PHE A 9 2.50 -5.60 -6.01
C PHE A 9 1.89 -5.85 -7.39
N PRO A 10 0.99 -6.84 -7.54
CA PRO A 10 0.33 -7.09 -8.81
C PRO A 10 -0.64 -5.95 -9.16
N HIS A 11 -0.73 -5.60 -10.44
CA HIS A 11 -1.67 -4.61 -10.98
C HIS A 11 -3.11 -5.16 -11.10
N VAL A 12 -3.63 -5.78 -10.04
CA VAL A 12 -4.92 -6.48 -10.03
C VAL A 12 -6.02 -5.72 -9.32
N PHE A 13 -5.66 -4.72 -8.51
CA PHE A 13 -6.60 -3.95 -7.69
C PHE A 13 -7.67 -3.23 -8.52
N GLY A 14 -7.41 -2.96 -9.81
CA GLY A 14 -8.40 -2.40 -10.75
C GLY A 14 -9.70 -3.20 -10.89
N ASN A 15 -9.63 -4.51 -10.69
CA ASN A 15 -10.76 -5.42 -10.86
C ASN A 15 -11.43 -5.80 -9.53
N LEU A 16 -10.85 -5.41 -8.40
CA LEU A 16 -11.31 -5.79 -7.07
C LEU A 16 -12.29 -4.73 -6.54
N ARG A 17 -13.48 -4.68 -7.16
CA ARG A 17 -14.51 -3.66 -6.90
C ARG A 17 -15.20 -3.79 -5.55
N GLU A 18 -15.15 -4.98 -4.94
CA GLU A 18 -15.78 -5.31 -3.66
C GLU A 18 -14.76 -5.52 -2.53
N LEU A 19 -13.47 -5.25 -2.79
CA LEU A 19 -12.43 -5.41 -1.80
C LEU A 19 -12.56 -4.34 -0.72
N GLU A 20 -12.89 -4.74 0.50
CA GLU A 20 -13.01 -3.83 1.64
C GLU A 20 -11.75 -3.77 2.51
N GLN A 21 -11.07 -4.91 2.65
CA GLN A 21 -9.90 -5.03 3.50
C GLN A 21 -8.81 -5.80 2.78
N PHE A 22 -7.60 -5.25 2.79
CA PHE A 22 -6.42 -5.91 2.27
C PHE A 22 -5.31 -5.90 3.31
N SER A 23 -4.86 -7.10 3.71
CA SER A 23 -3.74 -7.26 4.62
C SER A 23 -2.67 -8.14 3.98
N ALA A 24 -1.48 -7.58 3.87
CA ALA A 24 -0.29 -8.21 3.33
C ALA A 24 0.94 -7.86 4.17
N HIS A 25 0.76 -7.79 5.49
CA HIS A 25 1.84 -7.47 6.42
C HIS A 25 2.92 -8.56 6.47
N SER A 26 4.15 -8.19 6.85
CA SER A 26 5.25 -9.15 7.11
C SER A 26 5.60 -10.01 5.89
N ASN A 27 5.58 -9.38 4.72
CA ASN A 27 6.05 -9.98 3.48
C ASN A 27 7.31 -9.25 2.99
N ASN A 28 7.84 -9.69 1.86
CA ASN A 28 8.99 -9.04 1.22
C ASN A 28 8.55 -8.17 0.04
N PHE A 29 7.39 -7.48 0.17
CA PHE A 29 6.93 -6.59 -0.90
C PHE A 29 7.89 -5.39 -1.02
N LEU A 30 8.30 -5.11 -2.25
CA LEU A 30 9.26 -4.07 -2.60
C LEU A 30 8.67 -3.14 -3.66
N GLY A 31 9.12 -1.89 -3.71
CA GLY A 31 8.67 -0.90 -4.68
C GLY A 31 7.49 -0.04 -4.19
N LEU A 32 6.84 0.63 -5.15
CA LEU A 32 5.75 1.58 -4.91
C LEU A 32 4.40 0.86 -4.74
N LEU A 33 3.47 1.52 -4.04
CA LEU A 33 2.06 1.14 -4.09
C LEU A 33 1.53 1.27 -5.53
N PRO A 34 0.82 0.26 -6.06
CA PRO A 34 0.31 0.33 -7.42
C PRO A 34 -0.82 1.35 -7.48
N SER A 35 -0.79 2.22 -8.50
CA SER A 35 -1.84 3.22 -8.74
C SER A 35 -3.23 2.58 -8.85
N SER A 36 -3.32 1.30 -9.24
CA SER A 36 -4.57 0.56 -9.32
C SER A 36 -5.34 0.43 -8.00
N LEU A 37 -4.71 0.69 -6.84
CA LEU A 37 -5.42 0.74 -5.56
C LEU A 37 -6.49 1.86 -5.54
N SER A 38 -6.32 2.92 -6.35
CA SER A 38 -7.35 3.96 -6.50
C SER A 38 -8.62 3.48 -7.20
N PHE A 39 -8.59 2.30 -7.81
CA PHE A 39 -9.73 1.72 -8.50
C PHE A 39 -10.50 0.71 -7.63
N CYS A 40 -10.14 0.56 -6.35
CA CYS A 40 -10.92 -0.17 -5.35
C CYS A 40 -11.83 0.81 -4.59
N PRO A 41 -13.07 1.07 -5.04
CA PRO A 41 -13.93 2.07 -4.41
C PRO A 41 -14.40 1.67 -3.01
N THR A 42 -14.34 0.39 -2.65
CA THR A 42 -14.79 -0.14 -1.36
C THR A 42 -13.68 -0.32 -0.33
N LEU A 43 -12.41 -0.11 -0.71
CA LEU A 43 -11.27 -0.43 0.14
C LEU A 43 -11.19 0.53 1.32
N GLN A 44 -11.39 -0.01 2.52
CA GLN A 44 -11.40 0.70 3.80
C GLN A 44 -10.12 0.48 4.60
N VAL A 45 -9.62 -0.75 4.61
CA VAL A 45 -8.46 -1.13 5.43
C VAL A 45 -7.33 -1.61 4.53
N LEU A 46 -6.17 -0.95 4.63
CA LEU A 46 -4.94 -1.36 3.96
C LEU A 46 -3.83 -1.56 4.99
N ASN A 47 -3.41 -2.81 5.19
CA ASN A 47 -2.35 -3.16 6.13
C ASN A 47 -1.16 -3.83 5.42
N LEU A 48 -0.07 -3.09 5.32
CA LEU A 48 1.17 -3.44 4.64
C LEU A 48 2.40 -3.33 5.54
N ARG A 49 2.21 -3.25 6.87
CA ARG A 49 3.33 -3.13 7.81
C ARG A 49 4.39 -4.22 7.61
N ASN A 50 5.63 -3.91 7.97
CA ASN A 50 6.74 -4.87 7.93
C ASN A 50 6.93 -5.46 6.51
N ASN A 51 7.06 -4.60 5.51
CA ASN A 51 7.49 -4.94 4.17
C ASN A 51 8.78 -4.16 3.86
N SER A 52 9.14 -4.05 2.59
CA SER A 52 10.26 -3.23 2.13
C SER A 52 9.79 -2.25 1.05
N LEU A 53 8.60 -1.68 1.24
CA LEU A 53 8.03 -0.71 0.32
C LEU A 53 8.91 0.54 0.24
N THR A 54 9.06 1.06 -0.97
CA THR A 54 9.91 2.21 -1.27
C THR A 54 9.11 3.31 -1.95
N GLY A 55 9.67 4.52 -1.93
CA GLY A 55 9.12 5.69 -2.60
C GLY A 55 8.16 6.50 -1.74
N ASN A 56 7.71 7.62 -2.30
CA ASN A 56 6.87 8.54 -1.58
C ASN A 56 5.45 8.01 -1.57
N ILE A 57 4.94 7.76 -0.38
CA ILE A 57 3.50 7.85 -0.15
C ILE A 57 3.17 9.34 -0.12
N SER A 58 3.27 9.97 -1.28
CA SER A 58 2.62 11.25 -1.50
C SER A 58 1.13 11.01 -1.26
N PRO A 59 0.40 11.96 -0.66
CA PRO A 59 -1.02 11.82 -0.34
C PRO A 59 -1.89 11.83 -1.61
N ASN A 60 -1.72 10.82 -2.47
CA ASN A 60 -2.69 10.44 -3.48
C ASN A 60 -3.70 9.43 -2.91
N PHE A 61 -3.78 9.30 -1.58
CA PHE A 61 -4.93 8.68 -0.91
C PHE A 61 -6.23 9.45 -1.16
N THR A 62 -6.15 10.70 -1.63
CA THR A 62 -7.27 11.40 -2.27
C THR A 62 -7.92 10.59 -3.40
N ARG A 63 -7.20 9.62 -3.98
CA ARG A 63 -7.71 8.71 -5.01
C ARG A 63 -8.22 7.37 -4.48
N ILE A 64 -8.12 7.08 -3.18
CA ILE A 64 -8.69 5.89 -2.54
C ILE A 64 -9.76 6.38 -1.56
N PRO A 65 -10.94 6.82 -2.07
CA PRO A 65 -11.86 7.67 -1.32
C PRO A 65 -12.45 7.03 -0.06
N SER A 66 -12.48 5.69 0.00
CA SER A 66 -13.11 4.94 1.09
C SER A 66 -12.13 4.49 2.17
N ILE A 67 -10.84 4.84 2.06
CA ILE A 67 -9.84 4.36 3.02
C ILE A 67 -10.02 5.02 4.38
N THR A 68 -10.15 4.21 5.42
CA THR A 68 -10.34 4.66 6.81
C THR A 68 -9.18 4.27 7.71
N SER A 69 -8.47 3.19 7.35
CA SER A 69 -7.32 2.69 8.10
C SER A 69 -6.17 2.33 7.17
N LEU A 70 -5.03 2.96 7.40
CA LEU A 70 -3.79 2.71 6.66
C LEU A 70 -2.68 2.34 7.65
N ILE A 71 -2.18 1.12 7.53
CA ILE A 71 -1.12 0.57 8.39
C ILE A 71 0.08 0.22 7.51
N ILE A 72 1.07 1.10 7.50
CA ILE A 72 2.30 1.02 6.68
C ILE A 72 3.57 1.19 7.53
N SER A 73 3.42 1.19 8.86
CA SER A 73 4.54 1.40 9.78
C SER A 73 5.53 0.22 9.71
N GLN A 74 6.82 0.51 9.94
CA GLN A 74 7.94 -0.45 9.84
C GLN A 74 8.42 -0.78 8.42
N ASP A 75 8.20 0.11 7.45
CA ASP A 75 8.91 0.06 6.17
C ASP A 75 10.12 1.03 6.23
N PRO A 76 11.37 0.54 6.30
CA PRO A 76 12.55 1.37 6.58
C PRO A 76 12.88 2.39 5.48
N PHE A 77 12.29 2.23 4.29
CA PHE A 77 12.51 3.07 3.11
C PHE A 77 11.31 3.96 2.75
N LEU A 78 10.26 3.93 3.56
CA LEU A 78 9.04 4.66 3.30
C LEU A 78 9.13 6.06 3.90
N LEU A 79 9.29 7.07 3.04
CA LEU A 79 9.23 8.47 3.46
C LEU A 79 7.76 8.83 3.69
N LEU A 80 7.31 8.75 4.95
CA LEU A 80 6.04 9.33 5.34
C LEU A 80 6.20 10.86 5.31
N TYR A 81 5.66 11.52 4.27
CA TYR A 81 5.46 12.97 4.37
C TYR A 81 4.46 13.18 5.49
N ARG A 82 4.97 13.62 6.64
CA ARG A 82 4.20 14.03 7.79
C ARG A 82 3.24 15.14 7.33
N VAL A 83 2.00 14.78 7.00
CA VAL A 83 0.89 15.72 6.94
C VAL A 83 0.54 16.02 8.39
N VAL A 84 1.35 16.89 9.01
CA VAL A 84 0.99 17.54 10.27
C VAL A 84 1.14 19.03 10.02
N GLY A 85 -0.01 19.64 9.72
CA GLY A 85 -0.39 20.97 10.19
C GLY A 85 0.48 22.15 9.78
N SER A 86 0.01 22.85 8.76
CA SER A 86 -0.46 24.24 8.89
C SER A 86 -1.26 24.61 7.66
#